data_AF-A0A9D6M266-F1
#
_entry.id   AF-A0A9D6M266-F1
#
_cell.length_a   1.000
_cell.length_b   1.000
_cell.length_c   1.000
_cell.angle_alpha   90.00
_cell.angle_beta   90.00
_cell.angle_gamma   90.00
#
_symmetry.space_group_name_H-M   'P 1'
#
loop_
_entity.id
_entity.type
_entity.pdbx_description
1 polymer ?
#
loop_
_entity_poly.entity_id
_entity_poly.type
_entity_poly.pdbx_seq_one_letter_code
_entity_poly.pdbx_strand_id
1 'polypeptide(L)'
;VDINVGLLYVVAVGSVGTIGIFMAGFGSSNKFALIGGMRAVAQIISYEVPQVFSLVTILLLTGTMSLTKIVDAQSGWGGFQWFVFAFPVGPIAFFIFFLAAMAEANRTPFDLPEGESEIVSGHHTEYSGMKFGMFYFAEFLNLFFLCALGATLFLGGWQGPILPPWLWLLIKTYALIWIAFWWRGTLPRFRIDQLMGFAWKVLVPLALVNIFLTTVLLPIYDSLGF
;
A
#
# COMPACT_ATOMS: atom_id res chain seq x y z
N VAL A 1 7.72 8.09 19.84
CA VAL A 1 8.88 8.88 19.38
C VAL A 1 8.54 9.40 18.01
N ASP A 2 8.47 10.72 17.84
CA ASP A 2 8.15 11.32 16.56
C ASP A 2 9.44 11.46 15.73
N ILE A 3 9.48 10.80 14.58
CA ILE A 3 10.60 10.91 13.65
C ILE A 3 10.18 11.91 12.57
N ASN A 4 10.94 13.00 12.43
CA ASN A 4 10.66 14.03 11.43
C ASN A 4 10.59 13.49 9.99
N VAL A 5 11.26 12.36 9.73
CA VAL A 5 11.35 11.68 8.44
C VAL A 5 10.61 10.33 8.48
N GLY A 6 9.52 10.25 9.25
CA GLY A 6 8.81 9.01 9.54
C GLY A 6 8.28 8.29 8.29
N LEU A 7 7.68 9.03 7.35
CA LEU A 7 7.11 8.42 6.15
C LEU A 7 8.18 7.82 5.23
N LEU A 8 9.29 8.53 5.02
CA LEU A 8 10.39 8.05 4.18
C LEU A 8 11.10 6.85 4.83
N TYR A 9 11.21 6.82 6.16
CA TYR A 9 11.71 5.64 6.88
C TYR A 9 10.83 4.41 6.60
N VAL A 10 9.51 4.56 6.63
CA VAL A 10 8.60 3.45 6.36
C VAL A 10 8.76 2.92 4.94
N VAL A 11 8.83 3.81 3.94
CA VAL A 11 9.07 3.42 2.54
C VAL A 11 10.41 2.70 2.39
N ALA A 12 11.46 3.22 3.02
CA ALA A 12 12.80 2.62 2.96
C ALA A 12 12.82 1.21 3.56
N VAL A 13 12.17 1.00 4.71
CA VAL A 13 12.09 -0.33 5.34
C VAL A 13 11.25 -1.30 4.51
N GLY A 14 10.15 -0.84 3.91
CA GLY A 14 9.31 -1.66 3.02
C GLY A 14 10.11 -2.24 1.84
N SER A 15 10.97 -1.43 1.23
CA SER A 15 11.79 -1.85 0.09
C SER A 15 12.75 -3.02 0.39
N VAL A 16 13.17 -3.19 1.65
CA VAL A 16 14.05 -4.29 2.07
C VAL A 16 13.34 -5.66 1.96
N GLY A 17 12.01 -5.69 2.07
CA GLY A 17 11.22 -6.91 1.97
C GLY A 17 11.36 -7.61 0.63
N THR A 18 11.57 -6.86 -0.46
CA THR A 18 11.76 -7.39 -1.82
C THR A 18 12.98 -8.31 -1.92
N ILE A 19 14.06 -7.97 -1.23
CA ILE A 19 15.30 -8.74 -1.19
C ILE A 19 15.04 -10.11 -0.55
N GLY A 20 14.20 -10.16 0.48
CA GLY A 20 13.82 -11.41 1.15
C GLY A 20 13.14 -12.39 0.21
N ILE A 21 12.21 -11.91 -0.62
CA ILE A 21 11.47 -12.72 -1.60
C ILE A 21 12.41 -13.21 -2.72
N PHE A 22 13.31 -12.34 -3.19
CA PHE A 22 14.32 -12.71 -4.18
C PHE A 22 15.24 -13.83 -3.66
N MET A 23 15.79 -13.66 -2.45
CA MET A 23 16.68 -14.65 -1.83
C MET A 23 15.98 -15.97 -1.54
N ALA A 24 14.67 -15.95 -1.23
CA ALA A 24 13.87 -17.15 -1.08
C ALA A 24 13.74 -17.91 -2.41
N GLY A 25 13.43 -17.21 -3.50
CA GLY A 25 13.38 -17.80 -4.84
C GLY A 25 14.73 -18.35 -5.29
N PHE A 26 15.82 -17.61 -5.06
CA PHE A 26 17.18 -18.01 -5.43
C PHE A 26 17.70 -19.20 -4.60
N GLY A 27 17.43 -19.22 -3.30
CA GLY A 27 17.86 -20.28 -2.38
C GLY A 27 17.16 -21.63 -2.58
N SER A 28 16.02 -21.65 -3.26
CA SER A 28 15.22 -22.85 -3.52
C SER A 28 15.87 -23.87 -4.46
N SER A 29 16.89 -23.47 -5.24
CA SER A 29 17.53 -24.32 -6.28
C SER A 29 16.56 -24.95 -7.30
N ASN A 30 15.34 -24.42 -7.44
CA ASN A 30 14.32 -24.86 -8.39
C ASN A 30 14.04 -23.75 -9.40
N LYS A 31 14.06 -24.09 -10.70
CA LYS A 31 13.86 -23.12 -11.79
C LYS A 31 12.47 -22.48 -11.75
N PHE A 32 11.44 -23.23 -11.36
CA PHE A 32 10.07 -22.70 -11.28
C PHE A 32 9.92 -21.72 -10.11
N ALA A 33 10.51 -22.04 -8.96
CA ALA A 33 10.51 -21.15 -7.81
C ALA A 33 11.33 -19.87 -8.04
N LEU A 34 12.45 -19.96 -8.78
CA LEU A 34 13.22 -18.79 -9.21
C LEU A 34 12.40 -17.88 -10.14
N ILE A 35 11.70 -18.45 -11.13
CA ILE A 35 10.83 -17.68 -12.04
C ILE A 35 9.68 -17.03 -11.26
N GLY A 36 9.06 -17.75 -10.32
CA GLY A 36 8.02 -17.22 -9.43
C GLY A 36 8.53 -16.07 -8.56
N GLY A 37 9.70 -16.20 -7.95
CA GLY A 37 10.35 -15.15 -7.17
C GLY A 37 10.69 -13.91 -7.99
N MET A 38 11.24 -14.07 -9.20
CA MET A 38 11.54 -12.95 -10.09
C MET A 38 10.28 -12.19 -10.52
N ARG A 39 9.18 -12.90 -10.75
CA ARG A 39 7.87 -12.27 -11.04
C ARG A 39 7.33 -11.49 -9.85
N ALA A 40 7.45 -12.04 -8.64
CA ALA A 40 7.07 -11.35 -7.40
C ALA A 40 7.84 -10.04 -7.22
N VAL A 41 9.16 -10.11 -7.39
CA VAL A 41 10.05 -8.95 -7.25
C VAL A 41 9.72 -7.88 -8.30
N ALA A 42 9.53 -8.28 -9.56
CA ALA A 42 9.15 -7.35 -10.62
C ALA A 42 7.81 -6.66 -10.34
N GLN A 43 6.85 -7.39 -9.77
CA GLN A 43 5.56 -6.84 -9.35
C GLN A 43 5.73 -5.84 -8.21
N ILE A 44 6.37 -6.23 -7.11
CA ILE A 44 6.47 -5.35 -5.93
C ILE A 44 7.18 -4.05 -6.30
N ILE A 45 8.30 -4.11 -7.02
CA ILE A 45 9.02 -2.91 -7.49
C ILE A 45 8.14 -2.04 -8.38
N SER A 46 7.35 -2.64 -9.28
CA SER A 46 6.49 -1.88 -10.19
C SER A 46 5.37 -1.13 -9.47
N TYR A 47 4.91 -1.64 -8.32
CA TYR A 47 3.85 -1.01 -7.53
C TYR A 47 4.36 -0.11 -6.41
N GLU A 48 5.62 -0.24 -5.99
CA GLU A 48 6.25 0.73 -5.10
C GLU A 48 6.26 2.14 -5.70
N VAL A 49 6.51 2.27 -7.01
CA VAL A 49 6.57 3.58 -7.69
C VAL A 49 5.25 4.36 -7.58
N PRO A 50 4.09 3.85 -8.04
CA PRO A 50 2.83 4.56 -7.89
C PRO A 50 2.40 4.74 -6.42
N GLN A 51 2.78 3.80 -5.54
CA GLN A 51 2.56 3.96 -4.10
C GLN A 51 3.32 5.15 -3.53
N VAL A 52 4.61 5.29 -3.83
CA VAL A 52 5.40 6.44 -3.37
C VAL A 52 4.87 7.75 -3.96
N PHE A 53 4.43 7.77 -5.22
CA PHE A 53 3.83 8.96 -5.82
C PHE A 53 2.52 9.38 -5.17
N SER A 54 1.67 8.44 -4.74
CA SER A 54 0.46 8.79 -3.99
C SER A 54 0.80 9.33 -2.59
N LEU A 55 1.89 8.88 -1.97
CA LEU A 55 2.41 9.46 -0.72
C LEU A 55 2.87 10.91 -0.88
N VAL A 56 3.51 11.25 -2.00
CA VAL A 56 3.95 12.63 -2.29
C VAL A 56 2.76 13.59 -2.31
N THR A 57 1.59 13.15 -2.77
CA THR A 57 0.36 13.97 -2.73
C THR A 57 0.02 14.41 -1.30
N ILE A 58 0.09 13.50 -0.32
CA ILE A 58 -0.20 13.81 1.09
C ILE A 58 0.89 14.69 1.69
N LEU A 59 2.15 14.47 1.32
CA LEU A 59 3.26 15.32 1.76
C LEU A 59 3.10 16.76 1.27
N LEU A 60 2.59 16.96 0.05
CA LEU A 60 2.31 18.28 -0.48
C LEU A 60 1.18 18.97 0.29
N LEU A 61 0.12 18.24 0.65
CA LEU A 61 -1.01 18.78 1.43
C LEU A 61 -0.62 19.09 2.88
N THR A 62 0.24 18.29 3.50
CA THR A 62 0.58 18.43 4.93
C THR A 62 1.84 19.26 5.19
N GLY A 63 2.73 19.40 4.20
CA GLY A 63 4.01 20.07 4.34
C GLY A 63 5.01 19.38 5.29
N THR A 64 4.74 18.14 5.73
CA THR A 64 5.57 17.43 6.71
C THR A 64 5.66 15.93 6.44
N MET A 65 6.79 15.32 6.81
CA MET A 65 7.02 13.86 6.70
C MET A 65 6.81 13.12 8.04
N SER A 66 6.42 13.83 9.11
CA SER A 66 6.10 13.21 10.40
C SER A 66 4.69 12.60 10.35
N LEU A 67 4.59 11.29 10.67
CA LEU A 67 3.31 10.58 10.71
C LEU A 67 2.35 11.17 11.74
N THR A 68 2.87 11.65 12.89
CA THR A 68 2.07 12.27 13.95
C THR A 68 1.42 13.55 13.43
N LYS A 69 2.22 14.43 12.82
CA LYS A 69 1.74 15.70 12.28
C LYS A 69 0.80 15.51 11.09
N ILE A 70 1.01 14.48 10.27
CA ILE A 70 0.09 14.11 9.19
C ILE A 70 -1.27 13.70 9.75
N VAL A 71 -1.32 12.97 10.86
CA VAL A 71 -2.59 12.63 11.52
C VAL A 71 -3.20 13.88 12.14
N ASP A 72 -2.42 14.71 12.83
CA ASP A 72 -2.92 15.94 13.46
C ASP A 72 -3.48 16.95 12.42
N ALA A 73 -2.89 17.02 11.22
CA ALA A 73 -3.41 17.82 10.12
C ALA A 73 -4.81 17.36 9.64
N GLN A 74 -5.22 16.13 9.98
CA GLN A 74 -6.53 15.57 9.65
C GLN A 74 -7.58 15.79 10.77
N SER A 75 -7.25 16.57 11.82
CA SER A 75 -8.09 16.83 12.99
C SER A 75 -9.26 17.79 12.71
N GLY A 76 -10.13 17.43 11.78
CA GLY A 76 -11.34 18.19 11.45
C GLY A 76 -12.61 17.60 12.05
N TRP A 77 -13.67 18.42 12.04
CA TRP A 77 -15.03 18.15 12.57
C TRP A 77 -15.54 16.75 12.22
N GLY A 78 -15.33 15.78 13.12
CA GLY A 78 -15.93 14.44 13.04
C GLY A 78 -15.60 13.61 11.79
N GLY A 79 -14.49 13.90 11.09
CA GLY A 79 -14.04 13.14 9.91
C GLY A 79 -14.21 13.82 8.55
N PHE A 80 -14.75 15.04 8.48
CA PHE A 80 -14.90 15.78 7.22
C PHE A 80 -13.61 16.38 6.64
N GLN A 81 -12.48 16.37 7.37
CA GLN A 81 -11.17 16.80 6.86
C GLN A 81 -10.17 15.65 6.67
N TRP A 82 -10.63 14.41 6.55
CA TRP A 82 -9.75 13.32 6.16
C TRP A 82 -9.24 13.54 4.74
N PHE A 83 -7.99 13.14 4.45
CA PHE A 83 -7.44 13.30 3.12
C PHE A 83 -8.20 12.49 2.07
N VAL A 84 -8.93 11.43 2.42
CA VAL A 84 -9.87 10.78 1.47
C VAL A 84 -10.93 11.75 0.95
N PHE A 85 -11.39 12.71 1.76
CA PHE A 85 -12.44 13.66 1.37
C PHE A 85 -11.91 14.97 0.78
N ALA A 86 -10.59 15.13 0.65
CA ALA A 86 -9.96 16.27 -0.03
C ALA A 86 -10.22 16.18 -1.55
N PHE A 87 -11.44 16.48 -1.97
CA PHE A 87 -11.88 16.34 -3.34
C PHE A 87 -11.22 17.38 -4.25
N PRO A 88 -10.67 17.03 -5.43
CA PRO A 88 -10.65 15.69 -6.06
C PRO A 88 -9.37 14.86 -5.81
N VAL A 89 -8.32 15.47 -5.27
CA VAL A 89 -6.95 14.94 -5.24
C VAL A 89 -6.76 13.77 -4.26
N GLY A 90 -7.42 13.88 -3.12
CA GLY A 90 -7.37 12.93 -2.01
C GLY A 90 -7.89 11.53 -2.34
N PRO A 91 -9.13 11.39 -2.86
CA PRO A 91 -9.65 10.09 -3.28
C PRO A 91 -8.76 9.41 -4.33
N ILE A 92 -8.23 10.17 -5.29
CA ILE A 92 -7.36 9.63 -6.35
C ILE A 92 -6.08 9.05 -5.73
N ALA A 93 -5.42 9.81 -4.85
CA ALA A 93 -4.24 9.32 -4.14
C ALA A 93 -4.55 8.08 -3.29
N PHE A 94 -5.68 8.07 -2.59
CA PHE A 94 -6.11 6.92 -1.80
C PHE A 94 -6.32 5.67 -2.64
N PHE A 95 -7.00 5.77 -3.79
CA PHE A 95 -7.23 4.63 -4.67
C PHE A 95 -5.92 4.11 -5.28
N ILE A 96 -5.02 4.99 -5.69
CA ILE A 96 -3.70 4.59 -6.20
C ILE A 96 -2.91 3.88 -5.10
N PHE A 97 -2.85 4.46 -3.89
CA PHE A 97 -2.20 3.86 -2.74
C PHE A 97 -2.79 2.49 -2.41
N PHE A 98 -4.11 2.38 -2.29
CA PHE A 98 -4.78 1.15 -1.89
C PHE A 98 -4.62 0.04 -2.93
N LEU A 99 -4.75 0.36 -4.23
CA LEU A 99 -4.50 -0.60 -5.30
C LEU A 99 -3.03 -1.08 -5.32
N ALA A 100 -2.08 -0.16 -5.09
CA ALA A 100 -0.68 -0.52 -5.02
C ALA A 100 -0.32 -1.36 -3.80
N ALA A 101 -0.88 -1.01 -2.62
CA ALA A 101 -0.73 -1.80 -1.41
C ALA A 101 -1.29 -3.22 -1.55
N MET A 102 -2.39 -3.40 -2.29
CA MET A 102 -2.93 -4.74 -2.58
C MET A 102 -2.01 -5.57 -3.49
N ALA A 103 -1.37 -4.92 -4.47
CA ALA A 103 -0.40 -5.57 -5.34
C ALA A 103 0.92 -5.87 -4.61
N GLU A 104 1.38 -5.01 -3.71
CA GLU A 104 2.56 -5.23 -2.87
C GLU A 104 2.34 -6.38 -1.88
N ALA A 105 1.15 -6.48 -1.29
CA ALA A 105 0.79 -7.57 -0.36
C ALA A 105 0.52 -8.91 -1.06
N ASN A 106 0.72 -9.03 -2.38
CA ASN A 106 0.46 -10.21 -3.20
C ASN A 106 -0.96 -10.79 -2.98
N ARG A 107 -1.97 -9.95 -2.76
CA ARG A 107 -3.35 -10.41 -2.52
C ARG A 107 -4.14 -10.48 -3.81
N THR A 108 -4.91 -11.56 -3.96
CA THR A 108 -5.97 -11.73 -4.97
C THR A 108 -6.80 -10.45 -5.07
N PRO A 109 -6.94 -9.81 -6.25
CA PRO A 109 -6.71 -10.33 -7.61
C PRO A 109 -5.28 -10.19 -8.19
N PHE A 110 -4.33 -9.72 -7.39
CA PHE A 110 -2.94 -9.45 -7.76
C PHE A 110 -1.96 -10.53 -7.24
N ASP A 111 -2.43 -11.76 -6.99
CA ASP A 111 -1.67 -12.90 -6.43
C ASP A 111 -0.88 -13.71 -7.49
N LEU A 112 -0.41 -13.04 -8.53
CA LEU A 112 0.32 -13.63 -9.65
C LEU A 112 1.61 -14.41 -9.29
N PRO A 113 2.33 -14.08 -8.22
CA PRO A 113 3.51 -14.86 -7.82
C PRO A 113 3.21 -16.15 -7.07
N GLU A 114 1.96 -16.40 -6.69
CA GLU A 114 1.52 -17.63 -6.00
C GLU A 114 0.55 -18.45 -6.85
N GLY A 115 0.40 -18.11 -8.14
CA GLY A 115 -0.55 -18.75 -9.03
C GLY A 115 -0.31 -20.26 -9.16
N GLU A 116 -1.14 -21.05 -8.47
CA GLU A 116 -1.10 -22.53 -8.49
C GLU A 116 -1.10 -23.09 -9.91
N SER A 117 -1.84 -22.46 -10.82
CA SER A 117 -1.99 -22.88 -12.21
C SER A 117 -0.74 -22.65 -13.07
N GLU A 118 0.18 -21.76 -12.67
CA GLU A 118 1.35 -21.40 -13.48
C GLU A 118 2.69 -21.82 -12.84
N ILE A 119 2.80 -21.73 -11.52
CA ILE A 119 4.06 -21.92 -10.79
C ILE A 119 3.89 -22.75 -9.51
N VAL A 120 2.80 -23.51 -9.37
CA VAL A 120 2.43 -24.39 -8.25
C VAL A 120 2.25 -23.66 -6.91
N SER A 121 3.26 -22.92 -6.47
CA SER A 121 3.23 -22.07 -5.28
C SER A 121 4.37 -21.00 -5.26
N GLY A 122 5.07 -20.82 -6.39
CA GLY A 122 6.05 -19.74 -6.55
C GLY A 122 7.30 -19.86 -5.66
N HIS A 123 7.61 -18.81 -4.92
CA HIS A 123 8.87 -18.70 -4.18
C HIS A 123 8.89 -19.52 -2.87
N HIS A 124 7.74 -19.96 -2.37
CA HIS A 124 7.64 -20.75 -1.14
C HIS A 124 7.52 -22.27 -1.39
N THR A 125 7.54 -22.74 -2.65
CA THR A 125 7.30 -24.15 -3.03
C THR A 125 8.27 -25.15 -2.39
N GLU A 126 9.53 -24.78 -2.19
CA GLU A 126 10.55 -25.65 -1.58
C GLU A 126 10.63 -25.52 -0.06
N TYR A 127 9.86 -24.61 0.54
CA TYR A 127 9.88 -24.36 1.98
C TYR A 127 8.75 -25.13 2.67
N SER A 128 9.08 -25.83 3.76
CA SER A 128 8.11 -26.63 4.53
C SER A 128 8.11 -26.27 6.02
N GLY A 129 7.03 -26.68 6.71
CA GLY A 129 6.87 -26.51 8.16
C GLY A 129 6.94 -25.05 8.60
N MET A 130 7.83 -24.75 9.55
CA MET A 130 7.94 -23.42 10.14
C MET A 130 8.38 -22.34 9.13
N LYS A 131 9.25 -22.68 8.17
CA LYS A 131 9.75 -21.70 7.18
C LYS A 131 8.61 -21.23 6.26
N PHE A 132 7.77 -22.16 5.82
CA PHE A 132 6.55 -21.85 5.07
C PHE A 132 5.59 -20.97 5.88
N GLY A 133 5.35 -21.31 7.15
CA GLY A 133 4.51 -20.52 8.04
C GLY A 133 5.00 -19.08 8.24
N MET A 134 6.32 -18.87 8.28
CA MET A 134 6.90 -17.52 8.38
C MET A 134 6.62 -16.65 7.14
N PHE A 135 6.59 -17.22 5.93
CA PHE A 135 6.25 -16.45 4.72
C PHE A 135 4.81 -15.93 4.78
N TYR A 136 3.84 -16.81 5.05
CA TYR A 136 2.44 -16.39 5.19
C TYR A 136 2.24 -15.40 6.33
N PHE A 137 2.89 -15.62 7.47
CA PHE A 137 2.84 -14.69 8.59
C PHE A 137 3.38 -13.31 8.21
N ALA A 138 4.51 -13.26 7.48
CA ALA A 138 5.08 -12.02 6.98
C ALA A 138 4.15 -11.32 5.99
N GLU A 139 3.48 -12.03 5.08
CA GLU A 139 2.51 -11.44 4.16
C GLU A 139 1.28 -10.86 4.87
N PHE A 140 0.76 -11.55 5.89
CA PHE A 140 -0.36 -11.04 6.68
C PHE A 140 0.05 -9.81 7.51
N LEU A 141 1.27 -9.81 8.06
CA LEU A 141 1.81 -8.64 8.73
C LEU A 141 2.02 -7.47 7.76
N ASN A 142 2.50 -7.74 6.54
CA ASN A 142 2.69 -6.70 5.53
C ASN A 142 1.34 -6.07 5.13
N LEU A 143 0.32 -6.90 4.89
CA LEU A 143 -1.04 -6.42 4.62
C LEU A 143 -1.57 -5.55 5.78
N PHE A 144 -1.40 -6.01 7.02
CA PHE A 144 -1.81 -5.23 8.19
C PHE A 144 -1.07 -3.88 8.25
N PHE A 145 0.23 -3.89 8.01
CA PHE A 145 1.05 -2.69 8.02
C PHE A 145 0.66 -1.68 6.94
N LEU A 146 0.44 -2.14 5.70
CA LEU A 146 0.00 -1.30 4.59
C LEU A 146 -1.40 -0.73 4.82
N CYS A 147 -2.34 -1.52 5.36
CA CYS A 147 -3.66 -1.02 5.74
C CYS A 147 -3.59 -0.03 6.91
N ALA A 148 -2.73 -0.27 7.90
CA ALA A 148 -2.52 0.66 9.01
C ALA A 148 -1.92 1.98 8.51
N LEU A 149 -0.98 1.93 7.57
CA LEU A 149 -0.41 3.10 6.91
C LEU A 149 -1.46 3.84 6.05
N GLY A 150 -2.29 3.12 5.31
CA GLY A 150 -3.43 3.72 4.61
C GLY A 150 -4.40 4.43 5.55
N ALA A 151 -4.68 3.83 6.72
CA ALA A 151 -5.54 4.43 7.73
C ALA A 151 -4.93 5.68 8.36
N THR A 152 -3.62 5.70 8.66
CA THR A 152 -2.94 6.89 9.20
C THR A 152 -2.86 8.02 8.20
N LEU A 153 -2.57 7.70 6.94
CA LEU A 153 -2.32 8.69 5.91
C LEU A 153 -3.57 9.27 5.28
N PHE A 154 -4.65 8.50 5.17
CA PHE A 154 -5.83 8.95 4.43
C PHE A 154 -7.09 9.08 5.29
N LEU A 155 -7.23 8.25 6.34
CA LEU A 155 -8.45 8.14 7.14
C LEU A 155 -8.30 8.74 8.55
N GLY A 156 -7.40 9.69 8.77
CA GLY A 156 -7.23 10.39 10.05
C GLY A 156 -6.63 9.53 11.16
N GLY A 157 -6.01 8.38 10.84
CA GLY A 157 -5.31 7.52 11.79
C GLY A 157 -6.12 7.20 13.05
N TRP A 158 -5.57 7.58 14.20
CA TRP A 158 -6.15 7.34 15.53
C TRP A 158 -7.25 8.34 15.94
N GLN A 159 -7.64 9.29 15.09
CA GLN A 159 -8.68 10.26 15.42
C GLN A 159 -10.08 9.70 15.16
N GLY A 160 -10.98 9.89 16.11
CA GLY A 160 -12.40 9.61 15.92
C GLY A 160 -13.21 9.99 17.15
N PRO A 161 -14.54 10.13 17.01
CA PRO A 161 -15.39 10.49 18.14
C PRO A 161 -15.50 9.31 19.12
N ILE A 162 -15.60 9.61 20.42
CA ILE A 162 -16.06 8.71 21.50
C ILE A 162 -15.07 7.61 21.93
N LEU A 163 -14.52 6.80 21.02
CA LEU A 163 -13.67 5.65 21.35
C LEU A 163 -12.19 6.04 21.57
N PRO A 164 -11.41 5.23 22.32
CA PRO A 164 -10.00 5.50 22.54
C PRO A 164 -9.21 5.47 21.21
N PRO A 165 -8.15 6.30 21.06
CA PRO A 165 -7.47 6.50 19.78
C PRO A 165 -6.91 5.23 19.12
N TRP A 166 -6.35 4.32 19.92
CA TRP A 166 -5.79 3.07 19.42
C TRP A 166 -6.85 2.14 18.81
N LEU A 167 -8.07 2.18 19.33
CA LEU A 167 -9.17 1.35 18.84
C LEU A 167 -9.69 1.88 17.50
N TRP A 168 -9.72 3.21 17.32
CA TRP A 168 -10.09 3.82 16.03
C TRP A 168 -9.12 3.45 14.91
N LEU A 169 -7.82 3.45 15.20
CA LEU A 169 -6.82 3.01 14.23
C LEU A 169 -7.05 1.55 13.84
N LEU A 170 -7.30 0.67 14.82
CA LEU A 170 -7.60 -0.74 14.56
C LEU A 170 -8.87 -0.91 13.74
N ILE A 171 -9.97 -0.24 14.10
CA ILE A 171 -11.25 -0.33 13.36
C ILE A 171 -11.05 0.06 11.89
N LYS A 172 -10.36 1.17 11.62
CA LYS A 172 -10.09 1.62 10.24
C LYS A 172 -9.17 0.66 9.49
N THR A 173 -8.14 0.14 10.17
CA THR A 173 -7.22 -0.85 9.60
C THR A 173 -7.97 -2.12 9.23
N TYR A 174 -8.78 -2.66 10.14
CA TYR A 174 -9.61 -3.84 9.90
C TYR A 174 -10.70 -3.58 8.84
N ALA A 175 -11.22 -2.37 8.73
CA ALA A 175 -12.14 -2.01 7.65
C ALA A 175 -11.45 -2.08 6.27
N LEU A 176 -10.22 -1.56 6.15
CA LEU A 176 -9.43 -1.67 4.92
C LEU A 176 -9.07 -3.12 4.60
N ILE A 177 -8.69 -3.91 5.62
CA ILE A 177 -8.46 -5.35 5.46
C ILE A 177 -9.75 -6.04 5.00
N TRP A 178 -10.90 -5.71 5.59
CA TRP A 178 -12.18 -6.28 5.20
C TRP A 178 -12.50 -6.00 3.73
N ILE A 179 -12.22 -4.78 3.23
CA ILE A 179 -12.34 -4.45 1.81
C ILE A 179 -11.38 -5.31 0.97
N ALA A 180 -10.13 -5.50 1.39
CA ALA A 180 -9.17 -6.36 0.69
C ALA A 180 -9.66 -7.82 0.57
N PHE A 181 -10.23 -8.36 1.65
CA PHE A 181 -10.83 -9.71 1.64
C PHE A 181 -12.12 -9.78 0.81
N TRP A 182 -12.90 -8.71 0.76
CA TRP A 182 -14.08 -8.63 -0.10
C TRP A 182 -13.70 -8.61 -1.58
N TRP A 183 -12.65 -7.88 -1.95
CA TRP A 183 -12.11 -7.86 -3.32
C TRP A 183 -11.62 -9.23 -3.77
N ARG A 184 -10.96 -9.99 -2.87
CA ARG A 184 -10.59 -11.39 -3.11
C ARG A 184 -11.78 -12.25 -3.54
N GLY A 185 -12.96 -12.04 -2.95
CA GLY A 185 -14.17 -12.81 -3.25
C GLY A 185 -14.93 -12.35 -4.50
N THR A 186 -14.63 -11.17 -5.04
CA THR A 186 -15.45 -10.52 -6.09
C THR A 186 -14.74 -10.37 -7.42
N LEU A 187 -13.43 -10.18 -7.44
CA LEU A 187 -12.66 -9.88 -8.65
C LEU A 187 -11.92 -11.12 -9.19
N PRO A 188 -11.90 -11.32 -10.53
CA PRO A 188 -11.07 -12.35 -11.14
C PRO A 188 -9.58 -11.97 -11.06
N ARG A 189 -8.71 -12.99 -11.12
CA ARG A 189 -7.26 -12.81 -11.16
C ARG A 189 -6.81 -12.09 -12.43
N PHE A 190 -5.84 -11.18 -12.31
CA PHE A 190 -5.20 -10.54 -13.47
C PHE A 190 -4.08 -11.40 -14.03
N ARG A 191 -3.84 -11.30 -15.34
CA ARG A 191 -2.63 -11.82 -15.99
C ARG A 191 -1.44 -10.89 -15.76
N ILE A 192 -0.22 -11.44 -15.71
CA ILE A 192 0.99 -10.65 -15.43
C ILE A 192 1.17 -9.45 -16.36
N ASP A 193 0.93 -9.62 -17.65
CA ASP A 193 1.05 -8.55 -18.65
C ASP A 193 0.05 -7.41 -18.42
N GLN A 194 -1.16 -7.75 -17.98
CA GLN A 194 -2.21 -6.78 -17.67
C GLN A 194 -1.92 -6.06 -16.36
N LEU A 195 -1.41 -6.78 -15.35
CA LEU A 195 -1.03 -6.23 -14.06
C LEU A 195 0.15 -5.24 -14.23
N MET A 196 1.23 -5.66 -14.90
CA MET A 196 2.35 -4.76 -15.21
C MET A 196 1.91 -3.56 -16.06
N GLY A 197 1.06 -3.81 -17.06
CA GLY A 197 0.48 -2.75 -17.89
C GLY A 197 -0.35 -1.76 -17.09
N PHE A 198 -1.12 -2.21 -16.12
CA PHE A 198 -1.95 -1.36 -15.26
C PHE A 198 -1.09 -0.44 -14.37
N ALA A 199 -0.02 -0.97 -13.77
CA ALA A 199 0.92 -0.16 -13.00
C ALA A 199 1.53 0.96 -13.85
N TRP A 200 2.17 0.60 -14.97
CA TRP A 200 2.97 1.54 -15.76
C TRP A 200 2.16 2.44 -16.68
N LYS A 201 1.03 1.97 -17.24
CA LYS A 201 0.23 2.74 -18.20
C LYS A 201 -0.93 3.49 -17.56
N VAL A 202 -1.39 3.07 -16.37
CA VAL A 202 -2.56 3.68 -15.71
C VAL A 202 -2.14 4.33 -14.39
N LEU A 203 -1.63 3.57 -13.42
CA LEU A 203 -1.38 4.09 -12.07
C LEU A 203 -0.28 5.15 -12.04
N VAL A 204 0.86 4.91 -12.70
CA VAL A 204 1.98 5.86 -12.70
C VAL A 204 1.61 7.20 -13.36
N PRO A 205 1.05 7.23 -14.59
CA PRO A 205 0.60 8.49 -15.20
C PRO A 205 -0.48 9.19 -14.37
N LEU A 206 -1.44 8.43 -13.82
CA LEU A 206 -2.49 8.99 -12.97
C LEU A 206 -1.92 9.62 -11.69
N ALA A 207 -0.93 8.97 -11.07
CA ALA A 207 -0.26 9.50 -9.88
C ALA A 207 0.50 10.80 -10.17
N LEU A 208 1.19 10.88 -11.32
CA LEU A 208 1.89 12.09 -11.75
C LEU A 208 0.92 13.24 -12.04
N VAL A 209 -0.18 12.96 -12.73
CA VAL A 209 -1.26 13.94 -12.94
C VAL A 209 -1.83 14.39 -11.60
N ASN A 210 -2.03 13.47 -10.65
CA ASN A 210 -2.54 13.81 -9.34
C ASN A 210 -1.59 14.72 -8.55
N ILE A 211 -0.27 14.44 -8.56
CA ILE A 211 0.74 15.31 -7.95
C ILE A 211 0.68 16.71 -8.58
N PHE A 212 0.63 16.80 -9.90
CA PHE A 212 0.54 18.09 -10.59
C PHE A 212 -0.75 18.86 -10.20
N LEU A 213 -1.89 18.18 -10.20
CA LEU A 213 -3.17 18.76 -9.77
C LEU A 213 -3.11 19.21 -8.30
N THR A 214 -2.45 18.44 -7.44
CA THR A 214 -2.23 18.81 -6.04
C THR A 214 -1.53 20.15 -5.98
N THR A 215 -0.36 20.28 -6.63
CA THR A 215 0.44 21.50 -6.62
C THR A 215 -0.32 22.72 -7.13
N VAL A 216 -1.15 22.57 -8.17
CA VAL A 216 -1.95 23.67 -8.71
C VAL A 216 -3.09 24.07 -7.76
N LEU A 217 -3.70 23.10 -7.07
CA LEU A 217 -4.83 23.35 -6.17
C LEU A 217 -4.39 23.70 -4.73
N LEU A 218 -3.12 23.49 -4.36
CA LEU A 218 -2.59 23.83 -3.03
C LEU A 218 -2.97 25.23 -2.56
N PRO A 219 -2.80 26.32 -3.34
CA PRO A 219 -3.15 27.66 -2.88
C PRO A 219 -4.64 27.82 -2.58
N ILE A 220 -5.49 27.03 -3.24
CA ILE A 220 -6.94 27.02 -3.02
C ILE A 220 -7.24 26.24 -1.73
N TYR A 221 -6.57 25.10 -1.50
CA TYR A 221 -6.72 24.34 -0.26
C TYR A 221 -6.25 25.12 0.96
N ASP A 222 -5.12 25.82 0.87
CA ASP A 222 -4.64 26.73 1.92
C ASP A 222 -5.69 27.81 2.26
N SER A 223 -6.38 28.33 1.24
CA SER A 223 -7.45 29.33 1.41
C SER A 223 -8.73 28.76 2.03
N LEU A 224 -8.96 27.44 1.91
CA LEU A 224 -10.10 26.72 2.47
C LEU A 224 -9.81 26.16 3.87
N GLY A 225 -8.61 26.40 4.41
CA GLY A 225 -8.21 25.91 5.74
C GLY A 225 -7.94 24.40 5.78
N PHE A 226 -7.49 23.84 4.66
CA PHE A 226 -6.94 22.49 4.55
C PHE A 226 -5.40 22.53 4.59
#